data_AF-F8L2L4-F1
#
_entry.id   AF-F8L2L4-F1
#
_cell.length_a   1.000
_cell.length_b   1.000
_cell.length_c   1.000
_cell.angle_alpha   90.00
_cell.angle_beta   90.00
_cell.angle_gamma   90.00
#
_symmetry.space_group_name_H-M   'P 1'
#
loop_
_entity.id
_entity.type
_entity.pdbx_description
1 polymer ?
#
loop_
_entity_poly.entity_id
_entity_poly.type
_entity_poly.pdbx_seq_one_letter_code
_entity_poly.pdbx_strand_id
1 'polypeptide(L)'
;MENFALLEERSMKMESVKFILLINKPVFRQVVNEHLKTFEKILNRKIDAQDLLEEMSKFGYQKTLKESEILKGILLGYGEQNARLFEERIRFYYKPAFNLLRSQSEEPHPLIKNPTFFKSDNDLTFFSLINFLVDPHSAETQELREKYNEADIKIFKNYKPDNILHISLQKLLE
;
A
#
# COMPACT_ATOMS: atom_id res chain seq x y z
N MET A 1 -12.76 -9.94 -13.46
CA MET A 1 -13.20 -8.98 -12.40
C MET A 1 -13.78 -9.58 -11.11
N GLU A 2 -14.23 -10.84 -11.05
CA GLU A 2 -14.84 -11.41 -9.81
C GLU A 2 -13.95 -11.29 -8.56
N ASN A 3 -12.63 -11.43 -8.74
CA ASN A 3 -11.63 -11.37 -7.67
C ASN A 3 -11.23 -9.95 -7.24
N PHE A 4 -11.73 -8.90 -7.89
CA PHE A 4 -11.36 -7.52 -7.58
C PHE A 4 -12.59 -6.68 -7.22
N ALA A 5 -12.41 -5.71 -6.32
CA ALA A 5 -13.37 -4.66 -6.05
C ALA A 5 -12.76 -3.32 -6.47
N LEU A 6 -13.48 -2.57 -7.30
CA LEU A 6 -13.11 -1.20 -7.67
C LEU A 6 -13.96 -0.25 -6.82
N LEU A 7 -13.30 0.54 -5.99
CA LEU A 7 -13.95 1.55 -5.16
C LEU A 7 -13.55 2.93 -5.66
N GLU A 8 -14.52 3.83 -5.62
CA GLU A 8 -14.30 5.23 -5.93
C GLU A 8 -14.87 6.07 -4.80
N GLU A 9 -14.04 6.94 -4.22
CA GLU A 9 -14.38 7.71 -3.04
C GLU A 9 -13.75 9.12 -3.11
N ARG A 10 -14.41 10.13 -2.57
CA ARG A 10 -13.80 11.47 -2.40
C ARG A 10 -13.00 11.53 -1.10
N SER A 11 -11.90 12.27 -1.09
CA SER A 11 -11.18 12.51 0.16
C SER A 11 -12.05 13.27 1.15
N MET A 12 -12.08 12.79 2.40
CA MET A 12 -12.74 13.50 3.50
C MET A 12 -12.01 14.79 3.90
N LYS A 13 -10.74 14.94 3.50
CA LYS A 13 -9.88 16.09 3.83
C LYS A 13 -9.79 17.12 2.71
N MET A 14 -9.94 16.70 1.45
CA MET A 14 -9.81 17.56 0.27
C MET A 14 -10.84 17.19 -0.79
N GLU A 15 -11.90 17.97 -0.93
CA GLU A 15 -13.05 17.63 -1.80
C GLU A 15 -12.69 17.51 -3.30
N SER A 16 -11.64 18.19 -3.74
CA SER A 16 -11.10 18.11 -5.10
C SER A 16 -10.34 16.81 -5.38
N VAL A 17 -10.02 16.02 -4.36
CA VAL A 17 -9.28 14.76 -4.48
C VAL A 17 -10.24 13.57 -4.49
N LYS A 18 -10.06 12.71 -5.49
CA LYS A 18 -10.79 11.44 -5.62
C LYS A 18 -9.80 10.28 -5.52
N PHE A 19 -10.15 9.27 -4.74
CA PHE A 19 -9.44 8.01 -4.66
C PHE A 19 -10.12 6.98 -5.55
N ILE A 20 -9.31 6.26 -6.33
CA ILE A 20 -9.72 5.07 -7.05
C ILE A 20 -8.91 3.91 -6.45
N LEU A 21 -9.59 2.98 -5.78
CA LEU A 21 -8.96 1.84 -5.14
C LEU A 21 -9.34 0.56 -5.86
N LEU A 22 -8.33 -0.23 -6.27
CA LEU A 22 -8.53 -1.57 -6.78
C LEU A 22 -8.07 -2.58 -5.72
N ILE A 23 -9.00 -3.33 -5.16
CA ILE A 23 -8.77 -4.28 -4.07
C ILE A 23 -8.82 -5.69 -4.62
N ASN A 24 -7.75 -6.47 -4.41
CA ASN A 24 -7.77 -7.92 -4.63
C ASN A 24 -8.50 -8.59 -3.46
N LYS A 25 -9.71 -9.12 -3.67
CA LYS A 25 -10.58 -9.64 -2.61
C LYS A 25 -9.96 -10.84 -1.86
N PRO A 26 -9.39 -11.86 -2.54
CA PRO A 26 -8.67 -12.93 -1.85
C PRO A 26 -7.55 -12.44 -0.93
N VAL A 27 -6.67 -11.56 -1.43
CA VAL A 27 -5.53 -11.04 -0.66
C VAL A 27 -6.02 -10.17 0.49
N PHE A 28 -7.05 -9.35 0.27
CA PHE A 28 -7.67 -8.56 1.32
C PHE A 28 -8.15 -9.45 2.48
N ARG A 29 -8.90 -10.51 2.15
CA ARG A 29 -9.42 -11.43 3.18
C ARG A 29 -8.30 -12.13 3.93
N GLN A 30 -7.27 -12.57 3.23
CA GLN A 30 -6.09 -13.17 3.83
C GLN A 30 -5.45 -12.21 4.83
N VAL A 31 -5.11 -10.98 4.41
CA VAL A 31 -4.43 -9.99 5.25
C VAL A 31 -5.27 -9.60 6.47
N VAL A 32 -6.58 -9.38 6.29
CA VAL A 32 -7.47 -9.05 7.41
C VAL A 32 -7.55 -10.21 8.41
N ASN A 33 -7.60 -11.46 7.94
CA ASN A 33 -7.64 -12.63 8.82
C ASN A 33 -6.31 -12.84 9.56
N GLU A 34 -5.17 -12.63 8.89
CA GLU A 34 -3.83 -12.68 9.50
C GLU A 34 -3.68 -11.64 10.63
N HIS A 35 -4.23 -10.44 10.42
CA HIS A 35 -4.17 -9.33 11.38
C HIS A 35 -5.50 -9.09 12.14
N LEU A 36 -6.36 -10.11 12.25
CA LEU A 36 -7.75 -9.96 12.72
C LEU A 36 -7.84 -9.26 14.08
N LYS A 37 -6.98 -9.64 15.03
CA LYS A 37 -6.94 -9.06 16.38
C LYS A 37 -6.63 -7.55 16.35
N THR A 38 -5.75 -7.12 15.45
CA THR A 38 -5.38 -5.72 15.29
C THR A 38 -6.55 -4.91 14.72
N PHE A 39 -7.23 -5.45 13.72
CA PHE A 39 -8.45 -4.85 13.18
C PHE A 39 -9.56 -4.77 14.22
N GLU A 40 -9.88 -5.86 14.92
CA GLU A 40 -10.92 -5.88 15.96
C GLU A 40 -10.63 -4.87 17.07
N LYS A 41 -9.36 -4.78 17.50
CA LYS A 41 -8.91 -3.83 18.52
C LYS A 41 -9.09 -2.38 18.09
N ILE A 42 -8.68 -2.02 16.88
CA ILE A 42 -8.76 -0.63 16.38
C ILE A 42 -10.20 -0.25 16.05
N LEU A 43 -10.96 -1.16 15.42
CA LEU A 43 -12.35 -0.92 15.07
C LEU A 43 -13.28 -1.00 16.30
N ASN A 44 -12.80 -1.57 17.40
CA ASN A 44 -13.52 -1.79 18.66
C ASN A 44 -14.81 -2.61 18.47
N ARG A 45 -14.72 -3.68 17.69
CA ARG A 45 -15.79 -4.65 17.45
C ARG A 45 -15.21 -5.93 16.89
N LYS A 46 -15.98 -7.02 16.98
CA LYS A 46 -15.74 -8.21 16.17
C LYS A 46 -15.94 -7.90 14.70
N ILE A 47 -15.10 -8.49 13.85
CA ILE A 47 -15.23 -8.35 12.40
C ILE A 47 -15.04 -9.70 11.71
N ASP A 48 -15.60 -9.81 10.52
CA ASP A 48 -15.25 -10.83 9.54
C ASP A 48 -14.64 -10.12 8.31
N ALA A 49 -13.68 -10.74 7.65
CA ALA A 49 -12.98 -10.11 6.54
C ALA A 49 -13.86 -9.89 5.30
N GLN A 50 -14.82 -10.78 5.05
CA GLN A 50 -15.79 -10.61 3.97
C GLN A 50 -16.76 -9.47 4.30
N ASP A 51 -17.29 -9.45 5.52
CA ASP A 51 -18.19 -8.37 5.98
C ASP A 51 -17.49 -7.01 5.94
N LEU A 52 -16.21 -6.94 6.33
CA LEU A 52 -15.43 -5.70 6.28
C LEU A 52 -15.24 -5.20 4.84
N LEU A 53 -15.00 -6.10 3.89
CA LEU A 53 -14.86 -5.77 2.46
C LEU A 53 -16.18 -5.22 1.89
N GLU A 54 -17.31 -5.83 2.25
CA GLU A 54 -18.64 -5.36 1.84
C GLU A 54 -18.96 -4.00 2.46
N GLU A 55 -18.58 -3.79 3.72
CA GLU A 55 -18.72 -2.51 4.40
C GLU A 55 -17.90 -1.41 3.71
N MET A 56 -16.63 -1.69 3.36
CA MET A 56 -15.78 -0.77 2.60
C MET A 56 -16.41 -0.43 1.24
N SER A 57 -17.03 -1.42 0.59
CA SER A 57 -17.68 -1.22 -0.70
C SER A 57 -18.91 -0.32 -0.60
N LYS A 58 -19.62 -0.37 0.53
CA LYS A 58 -20.85 0.40 0.76
C LYS A 58 -20.59 1.80 1.31
N PHE A 59 -19.61 1.94 2.20
CA PHE A 59 -19.41 3.16 2.98
C PHE A 59 -18.10 3.89 2.69
N GLY A 60 -17.23 3.30 1.88
CA GLY A 60 -15.90 3.84 1.59
C GLY A 60 -14.85 3.36 2.60
N TYR A 61 -13.60 3.26 2.14
CA TYR A 61 -12.51 2.75 2.96
C TYR A 61 -12.15 3.71 4.08
N GLN A 62 -12.24 5.04 3.86
CA GLN A 62 -11.86 6.02 4.90
C GLN A 62 -12.77 5.87 6.13
N LYS A 63 -14.07 5.74 5.90
CA LYS A 63 -15.07 5.57 6.96
C LYS A 63 -14.96 4.20 7.63
N THR A 64 -14.89 3.12 6.84
CA THR A 64 -14.85 1.75 7.38
C THR A 64 -13.59 1.50 8.22
N LEU A 65 -12.45 2.07 7.82
CA LEU A 65 -11.18 1.94 8.56
C LEU A 65 -10.99 3.03 9.62
N LYS A 66 -11.99 3.89 9.87
CA LYS A 66 -11.93 5.01 10.83
C LYS A 66 -10.70 5.90 10.66
N GLU A 67 -10.31 6.13 9.41
CA GLU A 67 -9.08 6.85 9.05
C GLU A 67 -7.77 6.30 9.68
N SER A 68 -7.75 5.08 10.23
CA SER A 68 -6.57 4.53 10.90
C SER A 68 -5.42 4.28 9.93
N GLU A 69 -4.28 4.93 10.20
CA GLU A 69 -3.06 4.75 9.40
C GLU A 69 -2.45 3.37 9.61
N ILE A 70 -2.63 2.77 10.79
CA ILE A 70 -2.23 1.38 11.04
C ILE A 70 -2.96 0.41 10.09
N LEU A 71 -4.30 0.47 10.05
CA LEU A 71 -5.08 -0.46 9.22
C LEU A 71 -4.80 -0.26 7.73
N LYS A 72 -4.67 1.00 7.30
CA LYS A 72 -4.25 1.33 5.93
C LYS A 72 -2.87 0.75 5.61
N GLY A 73 -1.88 0.96 6.48
CA GLY A 73 -0.52 0.47 6.29
C GLY A 73 -0.45 -1.06 6.17
N ILE A 74 -1.21 -1.79 7.00
CA ILE A 74 -1.33 -3.24 6.91
C ILE A 74 -1.92 -3.66 5.55
N LEU A 75 -3.04 -3.05 5.13
CA LEU A 75 -3.69 -3.38 3.85
C LEU A 75 -2.85 -3.01 2.62
N LEU A 76 -2.02 -1.96 2.73
CA LEU A 76 -1.06 -1.58 1.70
C LEU A 76 0.20 -2.47 1.68
N GLY A 77 0.31 -3.40 2.63
CA GLY A 77 1.39 -4.38 2.68
C GLY A 77 2.71 -3.84 3.26
N TYR A 78 2.64 -2.79 4.09
CA TYR A 78 3.81 -2.30 4.84
C TYR A 78 4.15 -3.13 6.08
N GLY A 79 3.26 -4.04 6.48
CA GLY A 79 3.39 -4.78 7.74
C GLY A 79 2.81 -4.00 8.92
N GLU A 80 2.59 -4.69 10.02
CA GLU A 80 1.95 -4.11 11.20
C GLU A 80 2.92 -3.22 11.97
N GLN A 81 4.19 -3.62 12.11
CA GLN A 81 5.19 -2.84 12.85
C GLN A 81 5.45 -1.50 12.16
N ASN A 82 5.69 -1.51 10.84
CA ASN A 82 5.89 -0.27 10.09
C ASN A 82 4.66 0.65 10.15
N ALA A 83 3.45 0.09 10.05
CA ALA A 83 2.23 0.86 10.11
C ALA A 83 2.03 1.53 11.49
N ARG A 84 2.37 0.83 12.58
CA ARG A 84 2.38 1.38 13.94
C ARG A 84 3.38 2.51 14.11
N LEU A 85 4.63 2.28 13.71
CA LEU A 85 5.68 3.31 13.84
C LEU A 85 5.37 4.54 12.98
N PHE A 86 4.73 4.35 11.82
CA PHE A 86 4.27 5.46 10.98
C PHE A 86 3.20 6.30 11.68
N GLU A 87 2.20 5.65 12.29
CA GLU A 87 1.16 6.36 13.05
C GLU A 87 1.75 7.10 14.26
N GLU A 88 2.69 6.49 14.99
CA GLU A 88 3.42 7.15 16.07
C GLU A 88 4.18 8.37 15.58
N ARG A 89 4.88 8.26 14.46
CA ARG A 89 5.59 9.40 13.85
C ARG A 89 4.64 10.54 13.52
N ILE A 90 3.47 10.28 12.94
CA ILE A 90 2.47 11.32 12.67
C ILE A 90 2.02 12.00 13.98
N ARG A 91 1.85 11.21 15.04
CA ARG A 91 1.41 11.72 16.35
C ARG A 91 2.43 12.65 17.01
N PHE A 92 3.72 12.36 16.87
CA PHE A 92 4.79 13.15 17.48
C PHE A 92 5.27 14.30 16.59
N TYR A 93 5.22 14.14 15.28
CA TYR A 93 5.65 15.15 14.32
C TYR A 93 4.42 15.75 13.63
N TYR A 94 3.87 16.81 14.23
CA TYR A 94 2.77 17.65 13.69
C TYR A 94 3.10 18.36 12.35
N LYS A 95 4.14 17.94 11.61
CA LYS A 95 4.52 18.47 10.30
C LYS A 95 4.62 17.34 9.27
N PRO A 96 4.14 17.57 8.04
CA PRO A 96 4.15 16.55 6.99
C PRO A 96 5.59 16.34 6.55
N ALA A 97 6.23 15.26 6.99
CA ALA A 97 7.52 14.88 6.45
C ALA A 97 7.34 14.01 5.20
N PHE A 98 6.67 14.59 4.19
CA PHE A 98 6.90 14.28 2.77
C PHE A 98 7.94 15.26 2.18
N ASN A 99 8.91 15.71 2.98
CA ASN A 99 10.18 16.12 2.40
C ASN A 99 10.95 14.83 2.13
N LEU A 100 10.88 14.38 0.88
CA LEU A 100 11.73 13.36 0.25
C LEU A 100 13.20 13.79 0.24
N LEU A 101 13.74 14.27 1.36
CA LEU A 101 15.17 14.38 1.55
C LEU A 101 15.68 12.98 1.84
N ARG A 102 15.95 12.28 0.74
CA ARG A 102 16.80 11.10 0.64
C ARG A 102 17.91 11.25 1.68
N SER A 103 17.84 10.47 2.75
CA SER A 103 18.93 10.35 3.71
C SER A 103 20.19 10.03 2.91
N GLN A 104 21.15 10.96 2.88
CA GLN A 104 22.38 10.84 2.09
C GLN A 104 23.35 9.80 2.67
N SER A 105 22.95 9.05 3.71
CA SER A 105 23.84 8.17 4.47
C SER A 105 23.47 6.69 4.44
N GLU A 106 22.45 6.27 3.69
CA GLU A 106 22.23 4.83 3.47
C GLU A 106 23.06 4.40 2.26
N GLU A 107 24.09 3.58 2.51
CA GLU A 107 24.81 2.91 1.43
C GLU A 107 23.78 2.16 0.56
N PRO A 108 23.73 2.44 -0.74
CA PRO A 108 22.82 1.74 -1.62
C PRO A 108 23.25 0.27 -1.63
N HIS A 109 22.47 -0.59 -0.97
CA HIS A 109 22.41 -1.99 -1.34
C HIS A 109 22.23 -2.07 -2.86
N PRO A 110 22.66 -3.16 -3.53
CA PRO A 110 22.50 -3.33 -4.97
C PRO A 110 21.03 -3.61 -5.31
N LEU A 111 20.15 -2.68 -4.95
CA LEU A 111 18.89 -2.41 -5.61
C LEU A 111 19.24 -2.19 -7.07
N ILE A 112 18.57 -2.95 -7.94
CA ILE A 112 18.53 -2.68 -9.37
C ILE A 112 18.36 -1.16 -9.52
N LYS A 113 19.34 -0.50 -10.15
CA LYS A 113 19.30 0.95 -10.41
C LYS A 113 17.89 1.30 -10.90
N ASN A 114 17.09 1.95 -10.05
CA ASN A 114 15.69 2.33 -10.26
C ASN A 114 15.26 2.23 -11.73
N PRO A 115 14.73 1.09 -12.21
CA PRO A 115 14.15 1.05 -13.54
C PRO A 115 12.78 1.68 -13.33
N THR A 116 12.66 2.97 -13.62
CA THR A 116 11.35 3.59 -13.72
C THR A 116 10.58 2.80 -14.79
N PHE A 117 9.44 2.24 -14.41
CA PHE A 117 8.61 1.42 -15.28
C PHE A 117 8.05 2.18 -16.49
N PHE A 118 8.14 3.51 -16.52
CA PHE A 118 7.69 4.33 -17.64
C PHE A 118 8.67 5.50 -17.84
N LYS A 119 8.59 6.19 -18.98
CA LYS A 119 9.21 7.51 -19.16
C LYS A 119 8.37 8.55 -18.44
N SER A 120 9.00 9.55 -17.79
CA SER A 120 8.28 10.66 -17.18
C SER A 120 7.55 11.44 -18.27
N ASP A 121 6.27 11.13 -18.49
CA ASP A 121 5.34 12.10 -19.05
C ASP A 121 4.99 13.06 -17.91
N ASN A 122 4.87 14.36 -18.24
CA ASN A 122 4.72 15.45 -17.27
C ASN A 122 3.50 15.32 -16.35
N ASP A 123 2.56 14.43 -16.67
CA ASP A 123 1.32 14.22 -15.93
C ASP A 123 1.27 12.89 -15.14
N LEU A 124 2.32 12.06 -15.22
CA LEU A 124 2.39 10.75 -14.56
C LEU A 124 3.64 10.64 -13.68
N THR A 125 3.47 10.85 -12.38
CA THR A 125 4.52 10.60 -11.39
C THR A 125 4.61 9.11 -11.07
N PHE A 126 5.83 8.58 -11.09
CA PHE A 126 6.10 7.16 -10.85
C PHE A 126 5.73 6.69 -9.45
N PHE A 127 5.21 5.47 -9.37
CA PHE A 127 5.31 4.68 -8.15
C PHE A 127 6.79 4.45 -7.85
N SER A 128 7.29 5.12 -6.81
CA SER A 128 8.54 4.70 -6.17
C SER A 128 8.35 3.26 -5.68
N LEU A 129 9.40 2.45 -5.78
CA LEU A 129 9.45 1.16 -5.08
C LEU A 129 9.02 1.35 -3.62
N ILE A 130 8.36 0.33 -3.05
CA ILE A 130 7.85 0.39 -1.68
C ILE A 130 9.02 0.64 -0.75
N ASN A 131 9.05 1.82 -0.14
CA ASN A 131 10.10 2.23 0.78
C ASN A 131 9.64 1.98 2.22
N PHE A 132 10.38 1.13 2.94
CA PHE A 132 10.21 0.89 4.36
C PHE A 132 11.11 1.85 5.14
N LEU A 133 10.59 3.04 5.44
CA LEU A 133 11.39 4.17 5.95
C LEU A 133 11.41 4.28 7.48
N VAL A 134 10.68 3.43 8.20
CA VAL A 134 10.43 3.67 9.62
C VAL A 134 11.39 2.92 10.54
N ASP A 135 11.62 1.64 10.29
CA ASP A 135 12.69 0.87 10.95
C ASP A 135 13.31 -0.12 9.95
N PRO A 136 14.50 0.17 9.40
CA PRO A 136 15.17 -0.71 8.45
C PRO A 136 15.76 -1.98 9.08
N HIS A 137 15.86 -2.04 10.41
CA HIS A 137 16.52 -3.13 11.13
C HIS A 137 15.55 -4.14 11.74
N SER A 138 14.24 -3.89 11.66
CA SER A 138 13.26 -4.87 12.13
C SER A 138 13.23 -6.11 11.22
N ALA A 139 12.98 -7.27 11.83
CA ALA A 139 12.82 -8.53 11.10
C ALA A 139 11.68 -8.45 10.08
N GLU A 140 10.53 -7.87 10.45
CA GLU A 140 9.39 -7.67 9.54
C GLU A 140 9.79 -6.84 8.31
N THR A 141 10.51 -5.73 8.52
CA THR A 141 10.96 -4.88 7.41
C THR A 141 11.95 -5.60 6.50
N GLN A 142 12.87 -6.38 7.07
CA GLN A 142 13.85 -7.13 6.28
C GLN A 142 13.16 -8.20 5.42
N GLU A 143 12.26 -8.98 6.01
CA GLU A 143 11.47 -10.00 5.29
C GLU A 143 10.60 -9.37 4.19
N LEU A 144 9.92 -8.26 4.48
CA LEU A 144 9.12 -7.55 3.48
C LEU A 144 10.01 -6.99 2.36
N ARG A 145 11.17 -6.39 2.68
CA ARG A 145 12.11 -5.88 1.67
C ARG A 145 12.56 -6.99 0.72
N GLU A 146 12.92 -8.16 1.24
CA GLU A 146 13.28 -9.32 0.42
C GLU A 146 12.11 -9.76 -0.48
N LYS A 147 10.92 -9.92 0.10
CA LYS A 147 9.70 -10.29 -0.62
C LYS A 147 9.38 -9.34 -1.76
N TYR A 148 9.44 -8.02 -1.53
CA TYR A 148 9.16 -7.02 -2.57
C TYR A 148 10.27 -6.96 -3.62
N ASN A 149 11.55 -7.06 -3.22
CA ASN A 149 12.65 -7.13 -4.19
C ASN A 149 12.52 -8.32 -5.14
N GLU A 150 12.14 -9.50 -4.62
CA GLU A 150 11.87 -10.66 -5.46
C GLU A 150 10.68 -10.46 -6.41
N ALA A 151 9.60 -9.84 -5.91
CA ALA A 151 8.44 -9.51 -6.71
C ALA A 151 8.80 -8.53 -7.83
N ASP A 152 9.57 -7.49 -7.52
CA ASP A 152 10.05 -6.51 -8.49
C ASP A 152 10.91 -7.18 -9.55
N ILE A 153 11.87 -8.03 -9.18
CA ILE A 153 12.67 -8.82 -10.13
C ILE A 153 11.78 -9.64 -11.07
N LYS A 154 10.74 -10.31 -10.54
CA LYS A 154 9.79 -11.09 -11.35
C LYS A 154 8.99 -10.20 -12.29
N ILE A 155 8.54 -9.04 -11.83
CA ILE A 155 7.82 -8.06 -12.66
C ILE A 155 8.73 -7.54 -13.77
N PHE A 156 9.95 -7.10 -13.47
CA PHE A 156 10.90 -6.61 -14.47
C PHE A 156 11.28 -7.65 -15.53
N LYS A 157 11.34 -8.93 -15.16
CA LYS A 157 11.57 -10.02 -16.13
C LYS A 157 10.38 -10.23 -17.07
N ASN A 158 9.17 -10.10 -16.56
CA ASN A 158 7.94 -10.46 -17.28
C ASN A 158 7.32 -9.29 -18.06
N TYR A 159 7.61 -8.05 -17.68
CA TYR A 159 7.00 -6.86 -18.26
C TYR A 159 8.10 -5.93 -18.78
N LYS A 160 8.07 -5.63 -20.08
CA LYS A 160 8.86 -4.51 -20.64
C LYS A 160 8.27 -3.20 -20.11
N PRO A 161 9.10 -2.21 -19.70
CA PRO A 161 8.65 -0.97 -19.05
C PRO A 161 7.46 -0.31 -19.78
N ASP A 162 7.59 -0.14 -21.09
CA ASP A 162 6.69 0.70 -21.89
C ASP A 162 5.23 0.22 -21.99
N ASN A 163 4.86 -0.95 -21.45
CA ASN A 163 3.51 -1.52 -21.58
C ASN A 163 2.92 -2.14 -20.29
N ILE A 164 3.55 -1.96 -19.12
CA ILE A 164 3.13 -2.69 -17.91
C ILE A 164 1.68 -2.42 -17.51
N LEU A 165 1.19 -1.17 -17.63
CA LEU A 165 -0.19 -0.83 -17.29
C LEU A 165 -1.17 -1.52 -18.24
N HIS A 166 -0.91 -1.47 -19.55
CA HIS A 166 -1.77 -2.09 -20.56
C HIS A 166 -1.84 -3.61 -20.37
N ILE A 167 -0.69 -4.28 -20.20
CA ILE A 167 -0.62 -5.74 -20.00
C ILE A 167 -1.29 -6.13 -18.68
N SER A 168 -1.10 -5.35 -17.61
CA SER A 168 -1.73 -5.63 -16.31
C SER A 168 -3.24 -5.50 -16.38
N LEU A 169 -3.76 -4.46 -17.05
CA LEU A 169 -5.20 -4.28 -17.22
C LEU A 169 -5.82 -5.37 -18.09
N GLN A 170 -5.16 -5.82 -19.16
CA GLN A 170 -5.63 -6.95 -19.96
C GLN A 170 -5.78 -8.22 -19.12
N LYS A 171 -4.77 -8.56 -18.32
CA LYS A 171 -4.81 -9.73 -17.41
C LYS A 171 -5.85 -9.62 -16.30
N LEU A 172 -6.31 -8.42 -15.97
CA LEU A 172 -7.38 -8.21 -14.97
C LEU A 172 -8.79 -8.42 -15.56
N LEU A 173 -8.91 -8.30 -16.89
CA LEU A 173 -10.15 -8.45 -17.64
C LEU A 173 -10.37 -9.90 -18.11
N GLU A 174 -9.31 -10.67 -18.30
CA GLU A 174 -9.32 -12.15 -18.43
C GLU A 174 -9.80 -12.83 -17.13
#